data_AF-A0A1B2Z3X0-F1
#
_entry.id   AF-A0A1B2Z3X0-F1
#
_cell.length_a   1.000
_cell.length_b   1.000
_cell.length_c   1.000
_cell.angle_alpha   90.00
_cell.angle_beta   90.00
_cell.angle_gamma   90.00
#
_symmetry.space_group_name_H-M   'P 1'
#
loop_
_entity.id
_entity.type
_entity.pdbx_description
1 polymer ?
#
loop_
_entity_poly.entity_id
_entity_poly.type
_entity_poly.pdbx_seq_one_letter_code
_entity_poly.pdbx_strand_id
1 'polypeptide(L)'
;PTLIITQPEAVSENGSNTSFTVALSSFVSTNTIFQLTVNDPSELSILFSELIFTPDNWNIPQSVVVLGSDDNIIDGDIYSSISIRINPLYSDPLYSSLSNYDVVIINLDNDRDQDNDTVFDADDNCITTANIYQDDHDGDGIGDLCDIDIDGDGVLNSDEFLDNTDPFAPCSFIFQSITLAVLEVGDCDLDGIIDRIDLDDDNDGILDTDELFEDADLDGIPNTLDLDSDSDGCFDVLEASYMDLDEDGILGSGLIEVDELGRVLNHGGYQIPPDNDNNTISDYKEVGQQFVLESSLEPTTLFSSIQIILSVSVSAESIASYQWQINNGSEEFPVWENISEDNSYMGTLTNQLLISQASKFIENREFRVLVNNLLFVCQEALISSTQIIEADLIISNAFSPDGDGINDTWEIQGLDSNEGYTLTVFNRWQNLVYKTTQYENDWTGNSIYSSLFSFDSKLPEGTYFYWIEWEDLRPPITGYVYIRRRDN
;
A
#
# COMPACT_ATOMS: atom_id res chain seq x y z
N PRO A 1 84.99 5.12 -31.79
CA PRO A 1 83.55 5.44 -31.79
C PRO A 1 82.81 4.54 -30.79
N THR A 2 82.02 5.15 -29.92
CA THR A 2 81.19 4.47 -28.90
C THR A 2 79.76 5.01 -28.94
N LEU A 3 78.83 4.24 -28.39
CA LEU A 3 77.49 4.73 -28.07
C LEU A 3 77.53 5.43 -26.70
N ILE A 4 76.71 6.46 -26.55
CA ILE A 4 76.38 7.07 -25.27
C ILE A 4 74.97 6.61 -24.95
N ILE A 5 74.83 5.78 -23.91
CA ILE A 5 73.57 5.15 -23.52
C ILE A 5 73.28 5.49 -22.07
N THR A 6 72.07 5.92 -21.76
CA THR A 6 71.62 6.09 -20.37
C THR A 6 71.11 4.78 -19.81
N GLN A 7 71.27 4.56 -18.51
CA GLN A 7 70.68 3.39 -17.85
C GLN A 7 69.17 3.65 -17.66
N PRO A 8 68.28 2.76 -18.13
CA PRO A 8 66.85 2.81 -17.81
C PRO A 8 66.59 2.40 -16.35
N GLU A 9 65.42 2.76 -15.82
CA GLU A 9 64.90 2.21 -14.57
C GLU A 9 64.27 0.82 -14.80
N ALA A 10 63.84 0.15 -13.73
CA ALA A 10 63.06 -1.06 -13.85
C ALA A 10 61.65 -0.75 -14.42
N VAL A 11 61.03 -1.76 -15.01
CA VAL A 11 59.59 -1.80 -15.33
C VAL A 11 58.95 -2.90 -14.48
N SER A 12 57.64 -3.08 -14.60
CA SER A 12 56.80 -4.00 -13.85
C SER A 12 55.70 -4.51 -14.76
N GLU A 13 55.27 -5.75 -14.52
CA GLU A 13 54.23 -6.47 -15.25
C GLU A 13 52.90 -5.71 -15.34
N ASN A 14 52.60 -4.78 -14.43
CA ASN A 14 51.44 -3.89 -14.48
C ASN A 14 51.39 -2.90 -15.69
N GLY A 15 52.22 -3.10 -16.71
CA GLY A 15 52.29 -2.31 -17.94
C GLY A 15 53.06 -1.00 -17.77
N SER A 16 53.84 -0.85 -16.71
CA SER A 16 54.69 0.33 -16.51
C SER A 16 55.73 0.47 -17.61
N ASN A 17 56.23 1.70 -17.80
CA ASN A 17 57.23 1.99 -18.82
C ASN A 17 58.41 2.76 -18.27
N THR A 18 59.55 2.60 -18.95
CA THR A 18 60.76 3.36 -18.74
C THR A 18 61.32 3.79 -20.09
N SER A 19 62.38 4.61 -20.07
CA SER A 19 63.09 4.92 -21.30
C SER A 19 64.59 5.05 -21.09
N PHE A 20 65.35 4.68 -22.12
CA PHE A 20 66.76 5.00 -22.23
C PHE A 20 67.03 5.77 -23.51
N THR A 21 68.12 6.52 -23.53
CA THR A 21 68.52 7.30 -24.69
C THR A 21 69.79 6.74 -25.31
N VAL A 22 69.90 6.84 -26.63
CA VAL A 22 71.08 6.45 -27.40
C VAL A 22 71.56 7.64 -28.22
N ALA A 23 72.86 7.93 -28.18
CA ALA A 23 73.51 8.90 -29.05
C ALA A 23 74.87 8.39 -29.55
N LEU A 24 75.36 8.95 -30.65
CA LEU A 24 76.71 8.67 -31.14
C LEU A 24 77.73 9.63 -30.49
N SER A 25 78.90 9.11 -30.11
CA SER A 25 79.98 9.91 -29.49
C SER A 25 80.84 10.70 -30.48
N SER A 26 80.72 10.41 -31.78
CA SER A 26 81.46 11.10 -32.84
C SER A 26 80.63 11.24 -34.12
N PHE A 27 80.88 12.34 -34.84
CA PHE A 27 80.26 12.68 -36.12
C PHE A 27 80.27 11.53 -37.14
N VAL A 28 79.19 11.41 -37.90
CA VAL A 28 79.04 10.47 -39.03
C VAL A 28 78.78 11.23 -40.33
N SER A 29 79.29 10.70 -41.44
CA SER A 29 79.19 11.25 -42.79
C SER A 29 78.01 10.69 -43.59
N THR A 30 77.56 9.48 -43.24
CA THR A 30 76.35 8.84 -43.78
C THR A 30 75.45 8.38 -42.64
N ASN A 31 74.21 8.01 -42.95
CA ASN A 31 73.30 7.49 -41.94
C ASN A 31 73.88 6.24 -41.26
N THR A 32 73.63 6.08 -39.97
CA THR A 32 74.00 4.91 -39.16
C THR A 32 72.73 4.32 -38.57
N ILE A 33 72.47 3.06 -38.87
CA ILE A 33 71.22 2.37 -38.55
C ILE A 33 71.50 1.28 -37.51
N PHE A 34 70.78 1.33 -36.40
CA PHE A 34 70.79 0.30 -35.37
C PHE A 34 69.45 -0.42 -35.32
N GLN A 35 69.47 -1.74 -35.29
CA GLN A 35 68.34 -2.58 -35.00
C GLN A 35 68.29 -2.86 -33.50
N LEU A 36 67.09 -2.76 -32.92
CA LEU A 36 66.78 -3.10 -31.54
C LEU A 36 66.03 -4.43 -31.55
N THR A 37 66.45 -5.37 -30.73
CA THR A 37 65.78 -6.66 -30.56
C THR A 37 65.62 -6.95 -29.09
N VAL A 38 64.39 -7.21 -28.64
CA VAL A 38 64.12 -7.69 -27.29
C VAL A 38 64.51 -9.16 -27.23
N ASN A 39 65.34 -9.53 -26.24
CA ASN A 39 65.80 -10.90 -26.08
C ASN A 39 64.73 -11.81 -25.47
N ASP A 40 63.93 -11.28 -24.54
CA ASP A 40 62.76 -11.97 -23.99
C ASP A 40 61.49 -11.12 -24.12
N PRO A 41 60.64 -11.39 -25.13
CA PRO A 41 59.40 -10.66 -25.34
C PRO A 41 58.29 -10.97 -24.34
N SER A 42 58.36 -12.04 -23.53
CA SER A 42 57.41 -12.23 -22.43
C SER A 42 57.59 -11.15 -21.35
N GLU A 43 58.80 -10.62 -21.22
CA GLU A 43 59.17 -9.65 -20.17
C GLU A 43 59.10 -8.18 -20.61
N LEU A 44 59.49 -7.91 -21.85
CA LEU A 44 59.64 -6.54 -22.32
C LEU A 44 59.06 -6.36 -23.71
N SER A 45 58.56 -5.16 -23.96
CA SER A 45 58.24 -4.71 -25.31
C SER A 45 58.81 -3.31 -25.57
N ILE A 46 59.02 -3.00 -26.86
CA ILE A 46 59.54 -1.70 -27.31
C ILE A 46 58.64 -1.13 -28.40
N LEU A 47 58.48 0.20 -28.42
CA LEU A 47 57.61 0.86 -29.41
C LEU A 47 58.21 0.89 -30.83
N PHE A 48 59.53 0.88 -30.94
CA PHE A 48 60.24 0.93 -32.22
C PHE A 48 61.47 0.02 -32.20
N SER A 49 61.76 -0.65 -33.33
CA SER A 49 62.84 -1.62 -33.46
C SER A 49 64.06 -1.12 -34.23
N GLU A 50 64.10 0.19 -34.57
CA GLU A 50 65.19 0.78 -35.33
C GLU A 50 65.51 2.21 -34.88
N LEU A 51 66.80 2.56 -34.83
CA LEU A 51 67.30 3.92 -34.62
C LEU A 51 68.14 4.35 -35.81
N ILE A 52 67.90 5.56 -36.33
CA ILE A 52 68.63 6.12 -37.47
C ILE A 52 69.30 7.44 -37.06
N PHE A 53 70.63 7.45 -37.09
CA PHE A 53 71.44 8.65 -36.86
C PHE A 53 71.97 9.17 -38.19
N THR A 54 71.65 10.43 -38.51
CA THR A 54 72.11 11.17 -39.70
C THR A 54 73.26 12.11 -39.33
N PRO A 55 73.99 12.67 -40.32
CA PRO A 55 75.01 13.69 -40.06
C PRO A 55 74.50 14.93 -39.30
N ASP A 56 73.19 15.20 -39.33
CA ASP A 56 72.58 16.37 -38.69
C ASP A 56 72.12 16.09 -37.24
N ASN A 57 71.92 14.82 -36.86
CA ASN A 57 71.36 14.45 -35.55
C ASN A 57 72.18 13.40 -34.76
N TRP A 58 73.37 13.01 -35.22
CA TRP A 58 74.18 11.95 -34.60
C TRP A 58 74.44 12.15 -33.10
N ASN A 59 74.55 13.40 -32.65
CA ASN A 59 74.80 13.76 -31.26
C ASN A 59 73.53 14.13 -30.49
N ILE A 60 72.35 14.01 -31.10
CA ILE A 60 71.07 14.23 -30.43
C ILE A 60 70.61 12.88 -29.86
N PRO A 61 70.47 12.75 -28.52
CA PRO A 61 69.97 11.51 -27.92
C PRO A 61 68.58 11.16 -28.42
N GLN A 62 68.41 9.95 -28.95
CA GLN A 62 67.12 9.38 -29.35
C GLN A 62 66.60 8.49 -28.22
N SER A 63 65.33 8.68 -27.84
CA SER A 63 64.70 7.92 -26.75
C SER A 63 64.10 6.61 -27.25
N VAL A 64 64.36 5.53 -26.51
CA VAL A 64 63.73 4.23 -26.66
C VAL A 64 62.86 4.01 -25.44
N VAL A 65 61.54 3.96 -25.66
CA VAL A 65 60.56 3.60 -24.62
C VAL A 65 60.47 2.08 -24.54
N VAL A 66 60.59 1.57 -23.33
CA VAL A 66 60.47 0.16 -22.98
C VAL A 66 59.27 0.01 -22.06
N LEU A 67 58.43 -0.96 -22.34
CA LEU A 67 57.27 -1.33 -21.53
C LEU A 67 57.58 -2.68 -20.87
N GLY A 68 57.21 -2.82 -19.60
CA GLY A 68 57.03 -4.13 -18.99
C GLY A 68 55.90 -4.86 -19.72
N SER A 69 56.12 -6.14 -20.00
CA SER A 69 55.07 -7.01 -20.50
C SER A 69 54.43 -7.69 -19.28
N ASP A 70 53.10 -7.61 -19.21
CA ASP A 70 52.29 -8.29 -18.18
C ASP A 70 52.13 -9.77 -18.56
N ASP A 71 52.41 -10.67 -17.63
CA ASP A 71 51.97 -12.05 -17.69
C ASP A 71 51.39 -12.46 -16.34
N ASN A 72 50.67 -13.60 -16.32
CA ASN A 72 49.91 -14.04 -15.15
C ASN A 72 50.60 -15.27 -14.51
N ILE A 73 51.91 -15.19 -14.30
CA ILE A 73 52.75 -16.26 -13.77
C ILE A 73 53.61 -15.72 -12.63
N ILE A 74 53.43 -16.28 -11.43
CA ILE A 74 54.34 -16.02 -10.30
C ILE A 74 55.71 -16.67 -10.56
N ASP A 75 56.63 -15.93 -11.18
CA ASP A 75 58.00 -16.36 -11.42
C ASP A 75 59.09 -15.41 -10.87
N GLY A 76 58.67 -14.31 -10.23
CA GLY A 76 59.52 -13.34 -9.55
C GLY A 76 60.19 -12.36 -10.51
N ASP A 77 60.92 -11.37 -9.99
CA ASP A 77 61.58 -10.36 -10.84
C ASP A 77 62.51 -10.99 -11.92
N ILE A 78 62.13 -10.86 -13.21
CA ILE A 78 62.92 -11.37 -14.33
C ILE A 78 63.75 -10.26 -14.99
N TYR A 79 64.99 -10.61 -15.36
CA TYR A 79 65.88 -9.76 -16.15
C TYR A 79 65.74 -10.07 -17.64
N SER A 80 65.36 -9.07 -18.43
CA SER A 80 65.43 -9.13 -19.89
C SER A 80 66.36 -8.06 -20.45
N SER A 81 66.63 -8.11 -21.75
CA SER A 81 67.57 -7.18 -22.38
C SER A 81 67.23 -6.82 -23.81
N ILE A 82 67.58 -5.59 -24.19
CA ILE A 82 67.42 -5.07 -25.55
C ILE A 82 68.78 -5.03 -26.22
N SER A 83 68.94 -5.84 -27.26
CA SER A 83 70.17 -5.91 -28.06
C SER A 83 70.17 -4.83 -29.13
N ILE A 84 71.13 -3.91 -29.04
CA ILE A 84 71.38 -2.83 -30.01
C ILE A 84 72.46 -3.30 -30.97
N ARG A 85 72.09 -3.49 -32.24
CA ARG A 85 72.97 -4.05 -33.28
C ARG A 85 73.08 -3.10 -34.46
N ILE A 86 74.29 -2.75 -34.84
CA ILE A 86 74.50 -1.97 -36.05
C ILE A 86 74.20 -2.79 -37.30
N ASN A 87 73.59 -2.17 -38.31
CA ASN A 87 73.52 -2.73 -39.65
C ASN A 87 74.76 -2.31 -40.46
N PRO A 88 75.80 -3.15 -40.59
CA PRO A 88 77.09 -2.73 -41.14
C PRO A 88 77.05 -2.42 -42.65
N LEU A 89 76.02 -2.89 -43.37
CA LEU A 89 75.90 -2.70 -44.82
C LEU A 89 75.36 -1.31 -45.19
N TYR A 90 74.54 -0.71 -44.32
CA TYR A 90 73.84 0.54 -44.58
C TYR A 90 74.21 1.67 -43.61
N SER A 91 75.24 1.45 -42.78
CA SER A 91 75.70 2.40 -41.76
C SER A 91 77.03 3.05 -42.09
N ASP A 92 77.37 4.16 -41.42
CA ASP A 92 78.66 4.82 -41.59
C ASP A 92 79.83 3.86 -41.28
N PRO A 93 80.86 3.77 -42.15
CA PRO A 93 82.00 2.89 -41.96
C PRO A 93 82.70 3.05 -40.61
N LEU A 94 82.65 4.24 -40.00
CA LEU A 94 83.21 4.52 -38.69
C LEU A 94 82.62 3.61 -37.59
N TYR A 95 81.33 3.29 -37.69
CA TYR A 95 80.63 2.46 -36.71
C TYR A 95 80.45 1.00 -37.15
N SER A 96 80.73 0.66 -38.42
CA SER A 96 80.51 -0.68 -39.01
C SER A 96 81.09 -1.89 -38.26
N SER A 97 82.05 -1.70 -37.36
CA SER A 97 82.69 -2.75 -36.53
C SER A 97 82.33 -2.67 -35.05
N LEU A 98 81.33 -1.87 -34.69
CA LEU A 98 80.86 -1.74 -33.31
C LEU A 98 80.28 -3.08 -32.83
N SER A 99 80.67 -3.50 -31.62
CA SER A 99 80.09 -4.68 -30.98
C SER A 99 78.65 -4.41 -30.57
N ASN A 100 77.85 -5.46 -30.48
CA ASN A 100 76.49 -5.36 -29.95
C ASN A 100 76.54 -4.82 -28.52
N TYR A 101 75.52 -4.04 -28.16
CA TYR A 101 75.33 -3.55 -26.81
C TYR A 101 73.98 -4.03 -26.31
N ASP A 102 73.96 -4.66 -25.14
CA ASP A 102 72.72 -5.13 -24.53
C ASP A 102 72.38 -4.21 -23.35
N VAL A 103 71.19 -3.62 -23.39
CA VAL A 103 70.63 -2.85 -22.28
C VAL A 103 69.81 -3.82 -21.43
N VAL A 104 70.26 -4.08 -20.21
CA VAL A 104 69.56 -4.98 -19.27
C VAL A 104 68.56 -4.20 -18.43
N ILE A 105 67.34 -4.72 -18.32
CA ILE A 105 66.19 -4.13 -17.61
C ILE A 105 65.54 -5.24 -16.78
N ILE A 106 65.03 -4.89 -15.61
CA ILE A 106 64.26 -5.79 -14.75
C ILE A 106 62.78 -5.51 -15.00
N ASN A 107 62.00 -6.57 -15.20
CA ASN A 107 60.55 -6.59 -15.09
C ASN A 107 60.23 -7.07 -13.66
N LEU A 108 59.54 -6.22 -12.88
CA LEU A 108 59.16 -6.52 -11.50
C LEU A 108 57.84 -7.26 -11.48
N ASP A 109 57.84 -8.41 -10.80
CA ASP A 109 56.69 -9.30 -10.64
C ASP A 109 55.63 -8.64 -9.75
N ASN A 110 54.38 -8.61 -10.23
CA ASN A 110 53.23 -8.15 -9.45
C ASN A 110 52.15 -9.20 -9.27
N ASP A 111 52.41 -10.45 -9.63
CA ASP A 111 51.50 -11.55 -9.42
C ASP A 111 51.64 -12.07 -7.99
N ARG A 112 50.51 -12.12 -7.29
CA ARG A 112 50.42 -12.64 -5.94
C ARG A 112 49.14 -13.45 -5.79
N ASP A 113 49.24 -14.56 -5.09
CA ASP A 113 48.13 -15.43 -4.73
C ASP A 113 48.33 -15.78 -3.24
N GLN A 114 47.58 -15.12 -2.37
CA GLN A 114 47.80 -15.16 -0.93
C GLN A 114 47.24 -16.42 -0.27
N ASP A 115 46.15 -16.98 -0.77
CA ASP A 115 45.51 -18.17 -0.22
C ASP A 115 45.73 -19.44 -1.05
N ASN A 116 46.41 -19.31 -2.20
CA ASN A 116 46.82 -20.37 -3.12
C ASN A 116 45.65 -21.11 -3.77
N ASP A 117 44.61 -20.38 -4.16
CA ASP A 117 43.41 -20.93 -4.78
C ASP A 117 43.43 -20.88 -6.31
N THR A 118 44.50 -20.37 -6.91
CA THR A 118 44.73 -20.18 -8.36
C THR A 118 44.10 -18.94 -8.99
N VAL A 119 43.41 -18.12 -8.21
CA VAL A 119 43.03 -16.75 -8.56
C VAL A 119 44.07 -15.80 -7.95
N PHE A 120 44.45 -14.76 -8.68
CA PHE A 120 45.45 -13.81 -8.21
C PHE A 120 44.80 -12.70 -7.40
N ASP A 121 45.49 -12.17 -6.37
CA ASP A 121 45.03 -11.12 -5.44
C ASP A 121 44.41 -9.89 -6.14
N ALA A 122 44.74 -9.63 -7.41
CA ALA A 122 44.20 -8.51 -8.20
C ALA A 122 42.81 -8.77 -8.78
N ASP A 123 42.48 -10.03 -9.00
CA ASP A 123 41.21 -10.52 -9.55
C ASP A 123 40.39 -11.33 -8.51
N ASP A 124 40.93 -11.49 -7.30
CA ASP A 124 40.37 -12.30 -6.21
C ASP A 124 39.45 -11.49 -5.28
N ASN A 125 38.15 -11.75 -5.34
CA ASN A 125 37.12 -11.15 -4.48
C ASN A 125 37.15 -11.69 -3.03
N CYS A 126 37.99 -12.70 -2.73
CA CYS A 126 38.29 -13.18 -1.40
C CYS A 126 39.78 -13.44 -1.17
N ILE A 127 40.61 -12.40 -1.30
CA ILE A 127 42.10 -12.35 -1.13
C ILE A 127 42.74 -13.28 -0.06
N THR A 128 42.00 -13.72 0.96
CA THR A 128 42.54 -14.59 2.03
C THR A 128 41.81 -15.91 2.23
N THR A 129 40.78 -16.18 1.43
CA THR A 129 39.88 -17.33 1.56
C THR A 129 39.65 -17.99 0.21
N ALA A 130 40.32 -19.12 0.01
CA ALA A 130 40.34 -19.82 -1.27
C ALA A 130 38.94 -20.10 -1.86
N ASN A 131 38.64 -19.47 -3.00
CA ASN A 131 37.36 -19.49 -3.71
C ASN A 131 37.54 -19.41 -5.25
N ILE A 132 38.06 -20.50 -5.82
CA ILE A 132 38.38 -20.66 -7.27
C ILE A 132 37.25 -20.20 -8.23
N TYR A 133 35.99 -20.27 -7.80
CA TYR A 133 34.84 -19.92 -8.64
C TYR A 133 34.48 -18.43 -8.60
N GLN A 134 34.99 -17.68 -7.62
CA GLN A 134 34.76 -16.23 -7.48
C GLN A 134 33.26 -15.89 -7.53
N ASP A 135 32.45 -16.74 -6.89
CA ASP A 135 31.02 -16.48 -6.72
C ASP A 135 30.86 -15.21 -5.86
N ASP A 136 29.93 -14.35 -6.28
CA ASP A 136 29.64 -13.01 -5.77
C ASP A 136 28.16 -12.75 -6.06
N HIS A 137 27.31 -13.12 -5.10
CA HIS A 137 25.86 -13.22 -5.31
C HIS A 137 25.18 -11.85 -5.43
N ASP A 138 25.59 -10.87 -4.62
CA ASP A 138 25.05 -9.51 -4.63
C ASP A 138 25.82 -8.53 -5.54
N GLY A 139 27.02 -8.90 -5.98
CA GLY A 139 27.82 -8.11 -6.91
C GLY A 139 28.52 -6.91 -6.27
N ASP A 140 28.72 -6.91 -4.95
CA ASP A 140 29.40 -5.83 -4.24
C ASP A 140 30.94 -5.87 -4.41
N GLY A 141 31.46 -6.98 -4.93
CA GLY A 141 32.87 -7.24 -5.19
C GLY A 141 33.59 -8.00 -4.06
N ILE A 142 32.89 -8.44 -3.03
CA ILE A 142 33.30 -9.38 -1.99
C ILE A 142 32.72 -10.75 -2.37
N GLY A 143 33.54 -11.81 -2.34
CA GLY A 143 33.03 -13.13 -2.72
C GLY A 143 32.23 -13.81 -1.62
N ASP A 144 31.30 -14.69 -2.00
CA ASP A 144 30.37 -15.39 -1.09
C ASP A 144 31.09 -16.12 0.08
N LEU A 145 32.32 -16.59 -0.15
CA LEU A 145 33.09 -17.32 0.88
C LEU A 145 33.68 -16.42 1.97
N CYS A 146 33.80 -15.13 1.72
CA CYS A 146 34.32 -14.14 2.65
C CYS A 146 33.32 -13.02 2.97
N ASP A 147 32.15 -13.04 2.34
CA ASP A 147 31.05 -12.15 2.68
C ASP A 147 30.36 -12.55 3.98
N ILE A 148 29.91 -11.53 4.71
CA ILE A 148 29.11 -11.64 5.93
C ILE A 148 27.61 -11.42 5.67
N ASP A 149 27.24 -10.98 4.46
CA ASP A 149 25.90 -10.67 3.99
C ASP A 149 25.89 -10.99 2.48
N ILE A 150 25.64 -12.27 2.13
CA ILE A 150 25.92 -12.79 0.79
C ILE A 150 24.94 -12.25 -0.25
N ASP A 151 23.69 -12.00 0.12
CA ASP A 151 22.64 -11.52 -0.78
C ASP A 151 22.37 -10.01 -0.67
N GLY A 152 23.04 -9.31 0.24
CA GLY A 152 23.03 -7.85 0.29
C GLY A 152 21.70 -7.27 0.78
N ASP A 153 20.89 -8.05 1.51
CA ASP A 153 19.64 -7.60 2.11
C ASP A 153 19.85 -6.76 3.38
N GLY A 154 21.09 -6.65 3.84
CA GLY A 154 21.49 -5.87 5.01
C GLY A 154 21.43 -6.65 6.33
N VAL A 155 21.06 -7.93 6.31
CA VAL A 155 21.07 -8.87 7.43
C VAL A 155 22.34 -9.73 7.35
N LEU A 156 22.96 -9.98 8.50
CA LEU A 156 24.14 -10.86 8.51
C LEU A 156 23.72 -12.30 8.26
N ASN A 157 24.49 -13.05 7.46
CA ASN A 157 24.32 -14.50 7.23
C ASN A 157 24.13 -15.30 8.54
N SER A 158 24.77 -14.84 9.62
CA SER A 158 24.66 -15.48 10.94
C SER A 158 23.34 -15.20 11.67
N ASP A 159 22.77 -14.03 11.46
CA ASP A 159 21.50 -13.60 12.05
C ASP A 159 20.33 -14.23 11.29
N GLU A 160 20.40 -14.29 9.97
CA GLU A 160 19.44 -15.04 9.15
C GLU A 160 19.36 -16.52 9.50
N PHE A 161 20.52 -17.16 9.74
CA PHE A 161 20.54 -18.55 10.22
C PHE A 161 19.82 -18.71 11.58
N LEU A 162 19.85 -17.69 12.44
CA LEU A 162 19.13 -17.69 13.73
C LEU A 162 17.63 -17.45 13.54
N ASP A 163 17.29 -16.59 12.59
CA ASP A 163 15.93 -16.15 12.26
C ASP A 163 15.21 -17.13 11.31
N ASN A 164 15.93 -18.12 10.79
CA ASN A 164 15.46 -19.13 9.84
C ASN A 164 14.98 -18.50 8.52
N THR A 165 15.70 -17.48 8.07
CA THR A 165 15.67 -16.93 6.72
C THR A 165 16.83 -17.51 5.87
N ASP A 166 16.95 -17.13 4.60
CA ASP A 166 17.86 -17.76 3.63
C ASP A 166 18.94 -16.80 3.14
N PRO A 167 20.22 -16.98 3.55
CA PRO A 167 21.34 -16.08 3.23
C PRO A 167 21.79 -15.97 1.76
N PHE A 168 20.95 -16.42 0.84
CA PHE A 168 21.20 -16.39 -0.60
C PHE A 168 19.96 -15.90 -1.35
N ALA A 169 19.03 -15.26 -0.64
CA ALA A 169 17.74 -14.86 -1.14
C ALA A 169 17.42 -13.46 -0.56
N PRO A 170 17.66 -12.38 -1.33
CA PRO A 170 17.59 -11.00 -0.84
C PRO A 170 16.18 -10.54 -0.39
N CYS A 171 15.15 -11.31 -0.72
CA CYS A 171 13.76 -11.09 -0.32
C CYS A 171 13.34 -11.95 0.88
N SER A 172 14.28 -12.68 1.48
CA SER A 172 14.06 -13.56 2.61
C SER A 172 14.82 -13.03 3.81
N PHE A 173 14.26 -12.03 4.50
CA PHE A 173 14.86 -11.44 5.69
C PHE A 173 13.81 -11.09 6.74
N ILE A 174 14.29 -10.63 7.91
CA ILE A 174 13.46 -9.96 8.92
C ILE A 174 13.91 -8.51 9.00
N PHE A 175 13.00 -7.57 8.74
CA PHE A 175 13.24 -6.14 8.70
C PHE A 175 13.98 -5.60 9.95
N GLN A 176 13.60 -6.05 11.15
CA GLN A 176 14.26 -5.61 12.39
C GLN A 176 15.67 -6.18 12.60
N SER A 177 16.07 -7.18 11.82
CA SER A 177 17.40 -7.79 11.85
C SER A 177 18.40 -7.09 10.91
N ILE A 178 17.96 -6.13 10.10
CA ILE A 178 18.84 -5.32 9.25
C ILE A 178 19.82 -4.52 10.12
N THR A 179 21.12 -4.72 9.87
CA THR A 179 22.21 -4.01 10.58
C THR A 179 23.27 -3.43 9.65
N LEU A 180 23.28 -3.85 8.38
CA LEU A 180 24.14 -3.34 7.32
C LEU A 180 23.34 -2.47 6.35
N ALA A 181 23.97 -2.09 5.23
CA ALA A 181 23.32 -1.31 4.19
C ALA A 181 22.70 -2.28 3.18
N VAL A 182 21.41 -2.11 2.90
CA VAL A 182 20.67 -2.87 1.88
C VAL A 182 21.17 -2.45 0.48
N LEU A 183 21.43 -3.43 -0.38
CA LEU A 183 21.87 -3.22 -1.77
C LEU A 183 20.74 -3.27 -2.79
N GLU A 184 19.53 -3.72 -2.39
CA GLU A 184 18.32 -3.76 -3.22
C GLU A 184 18.56 -4.53 -4.54
N VAL A 185 19.21 -5.68 -4.43
CA VAL A 185 19.57 -6.56 -5.57
C VAL A 185 18.50 -7.62 -5.87
N GLY A 186 17.47 -7.70 -5.03
CA GLY A 186 16.31 -8.58 -5.17
C GLY A 186 15.37 -8.21 -6.32
N ASP A 187 14.44 -9.11 -6.56
CA ASP A 187 13.30 -9.03 -7.48
C ASP A 187 12.19 -9.79 -6.74
N CYS A 188 11.56 -9.13 -5.77
CA CYS A 188 10.76 -9.79 -4.74
C CYS A 188 9.38 -10.25 -5.23
N ASP A 189 8.83 -9.56 -6.23
CA ASP A 189 7.60 -9.94 -6.92
C ASP A 189 7.81 -10.86 -8.14
N LEU A 190 9.06 -11.07 -8.55
CA LEU A 190 9.49 -11.93 -9.65
C LEU A 190 8.98 -11.48 -11.03
N ASP A 191 8.81 -10.17 -11.23
CA ASP A 191 8.39 -9.59 -12.50
C ASP A 191 9.54 -9.39 -13.51
N GLY A 192 10.78 -9.47 -13.03
CA GLY A 192 12.02 -9.33 -13.80
C GLY A 192 12.65 -7.93 -13.79
N ILE A 193 12.09 -7.00 -13.04
CA ILE A 193 12.69 -5.76 -12.58
C ILE A 193 13.25 -6.01 -11.18
N ILE A 194 14.32 -5.31 -10.82
CA ILE A 194 14.96 -5.48 -9.51
C ILE A 194 14.53 -4.32 -8.63
N ASP A 195 14.37 -4.54 -7.33
CA ASP A 195 13.79 -3.61 -6.36
C ASP A 195 14.42 -2.20 -6.46
N ARG A 196 15.76 -2.10 -6.61
CA ARG A 196 16.43 -0.78 -6.77
C ARG A 196 15.98 0.04 -7.99
N ILE A 197 15.29 -0.56 -8.94
CA ILE A 197 14.74 0.05 -10.17
C ILE A 197 13.20 0.04 -10.14
N ASP A 198 12.63 -0.94 -9.47
CA ASP A 198 11.20 -1.05 -9.26
C ASP A 198 10.65 0.16 -8.50
N LEU A 199 9.36 0.42 -8.67
CA LEU A 199 8.64 1.47 -7.93
C LEU A 199 7.50 0.89 -7.08
N ASP A 200 7.30 -0.42 -7.14
CA ASP A 200 6.20 -1.20 -6.57
C ASP A 200 6.73 -2.63 -6.31
N ASP A 201 7.60 -2.79 -5.31
CA ASP A 201 8.44 -4.00 -5.10
C ASP A 201 7.65 -5.31 -4.84
N ASP A 202 6.34 -5.23 -4.56
CA ASP A 202 5.44 -6.39 -4.36
C ASP A 202 4.28 -6.48 -5.37
N ASN A 203 4.20 -5.52 -6.30
CA ASN A 203 3.18 -5.42 -7.34
C ASN A 203 1.72 -5.34 -6.81
N ASP A 204 1.49 -4.86 -5.58
CA ASP A 204 0.15 -4.66 -5.01
C ASP A 204 -0.58 -3.42 -5.62
N GLY A 205 0.16 -2.58 -6.36
CA GLY A 205 -0.35 -1.41 -7.06
C GLY A 205 -0.31 -0.11 -6.27
N ILE A 206 0.28 -0.13 -5.08
CA ILE A 206 0.73 1.03 -4.31
C ILE A 206 2.14 1.37 -4.84
N LEU A 207 2.92 2.21 -4.19
CA LEU A 207 4.23 2.62 -4.67
C LEU A 207 5.10 2.72 -3.43
N ASP A 208 6.37 2.35 -3.51
CA ASP A 208 7.26 2.37 -2.33
C ASP A 208 7.35 3.77 -1.70
N THR A 209 7.13 4.82 -2.50
CA THR A 209 7.09 6.21 -2.03
C THR A 209 5.88 6.55 -1.14
N ASP A 210 4.79 5.80 -1.26
CA ASP A 210 3.57 5.88 -0.46
C ASP A 210 3.60 4.85 0.70
N GLU A 211 4.17 3.66 0.49
CA GLU A 211 4.36 2.61 1.51
C GLU A 211 5.46 2.93 2.52
N LEU A 212 6.58 3.48 2.06
CA LEU A 212 7.78 3.70 2.85
C LEU A 212 8.40 2.39 3.36
N PHE A 213 9.73 2.38 3.46
CA PHE A 213 10.48 1.26 4.06
C PHE A 213 10.34 1.26 5.59
N GLU A 214 9.16 0.90 6.07
CA GLU A 214 8.73 0.75 7.45
C GLU A 214 7.99 -0.60 7.58
N ASP A 215 7.76 -1.06 8.81
CA ASP A 215 7.02 -2.31 9.09
C ASP A 215 5.92 -1.94 10.09
N ALA A 216 4.68 -1.87 9.61
CA ALA A 216 3.55 -1.32 10.35
C ALA A 216 2.97 -2.30 11.40
N ASP A 217 2.92 -3.59 11.09
CA ASP A 217 2.35 -4.62 11.96
C ASP A 217 3.38 -5.38 12.84
N LEU A 218 4.67 -5.18 12.55
CA LEU A 218 5.84 -5.81 13.18
C LEU A 218 5.94 -7.31 12.94
N ASP A 219 5.53 -7.79 11.76
CA ASP A 219 5.66 -9.19 11.37
C ASP A 219 7.05 -9.55 10.80
N GLY A 220 7.85 -8.53 10.44
CA GLY A 220 9.20 -8.65 9.92
C GLY A 220 9.33 -8.39 8.42
N ILE A 221 8.24 -8.14 7.70
CA ILE A 221 8.24 -7.76 6.29
C ILE A 221 8.02 -6.24 6.23
N PRO A 222 8.84 -5.48 5.48
CA PRO A 222 8.57 -4.05 5.30
C PRO A 222 7.34 -3.87 4.41
N ASN A 223 6.57 -2.80 4.62
CA ASN A 223 5.34 -2.50 3.88
C ASN A 223 5.53 -2.55 2.35
N THR A 224 6.72 -2.15 1.85
CA THR A 224 7.03 -2.18 0.41
C THR A 224 7.10 -3.60 -0.17
N LEU A 225 7.12 -4.63 0.68
CA LEU A 225 7.18 -6.04 0.33
C LEU A 225 6.03 -6.84 0.95
N ASP A 226 5.09 -6.17 1.63
CA ASP A 226 4.05 -6.80 2.44
C ASP A 226 2.67 -6.55 1.84
N LEU A 227 2.02 -7.64 1.41
CA LEU A 227 0.71 -7.58 0.77
C LEU A 227 -0.45 -7.30 1.75
N ASP A 228 -0.21 -7.33 3.08
CA ASP A 228 -1.18 -7.06 4.16
C ASP A 228 -0.45 -6.31 5.29
N SER A 229 -0.02 -5.06 5.01
CA SER A 229 0.88 -4.25 5.86
C SER A 229 0.38 -4.06 7.32
N ASP A 230 -0.90 -4.24 7.58
CA ASP A 230 -1.50 -4.11 8.91
C ASP A 230 -1.98 -5.43 9.55
N SER A 231 -1.82 -6.55 8.83
CA SER A 231 -2.18 -7.90 9.26
C SER A 231 -3.65 -8.07 9.68
N ASP A 232 -4.57 -7.29 9.11
CA ASP A 232 -5.99 -7.40 9.43
C ASP A 232 -6.73 -8.48 8.61
N GLY A 233 -6.06 -9.00 7.58
CA GLY A 233 -6.54 -10.04 6.67
C GLY A 233 -7.29 -9.51 5.45
N CYS A 234 -7.22 -8.21 5.19
CA CYS A 234 -7.56 -7.56 3.92
C CYS A 234 -6.25 -7.19 3.22
N PHE A 235 -6.09 -7.57 1.94
CA PHE A 235 -4.87 -7.18 1.23
C PHE A 235 -4.83 -5.68 0.91
N ASP A 236 -3.64 -5.12 0.92
CA ASP A 236 -3.36 -3.69 0.71
C ASP A 236 -3.95 -3.18 -0.61
N VAL A 237 -3.82 -3.96 -1.69
CA VAL A 237 -4.46 -3.72 -2.99
C VAL A 237 -5.98 -3.46 -2.90
N LEU A 238 -6.70 -4.17 -2.03
CA LEU A 238 -8.15 -4.01 -1.86
C LEU A 238 -8.47 -2.78 -1.02
N GLU A 239 -7.66 -2.49 0.00
CA GLU A 239 -7.81 -1.31 0.86
C GLU A 239 -7.51 -0.02 0.12
N ALA A 240 -6.51 -0.06 -0.76
CA ALA A 240 -6.22 0.97 -1.74
C ALA A 240 -7.33 1.14 -2.80
N SER A 241 -8.43 0.37 -2.71
CA SER A 241 -9.58 0.38 -3.61
C SER A 241 -9.23 -0.02 -5.05
N TYR A 242 -8.23 -0.87 -5.21
CA TYR A 242 -7.83 -1.43 -6.49
C TYR A 242 -8.51 -2.78 -6.75
N MET A 243 -8.18 -3.39 -7.89
CA MET A 243 -8.80 -4.63 -8.32
C MET A 243 -7.86 -5.80 -8.05
N ASP A 244 -8.30 -6.73 -7.24
CA ASP A 244 -7.71 -8.06 -7.07
C ASP A 244 -8.87 -9.07 -7.19
N LEU A 245 -8.96 -9.79 -8.32
CA LEU A 245 -10.10 -10.68 -8.61
C LEU A 245 -9.82 -12.15 -8.23
N ASP A 246 -8.56 -12.50 -8.03
CA ASP A 246 -8.07 -13.82 -7.62
C ASP A 246 -7.73 -13.91 -6.14
N GLU A 247 -7.78 -12.79 -5.41
CA GLU A 247 -7.54 -12.69 -3.97
C GLU A 247 -6.14 -13.20 -3.62
N ASP A 248 -5.13 -12.73 -4.36
CA ASP A 248 -3.72 -13.06 -4.13
C ASP A 248 -2.86 -11.89 -3.62
N GLY A 249 -3.47 -10.71 -3.43
CA GLY A 249 -2.81 -9.50 -2.92
C GLY A 249 -2.13 -8.66 -3.99
N ILE A 250 -2.06 -9.15 -5.23
CA ILE A 250 -1.38 -8.47 -6.34
C ILE A 250 -2.39 -7.67 -7.18
N LEU A 251 -1.97 -6.54 -7.74
CA LEU A 251 -2.81 -5.73 -8.61
C LEU A 251 -3.24 -6.48 -9.88
N GLY A 252 -4.53 -6.76 -9.98
CA GLY A 252 -5.17 -7.24 -11.19
C GLY A 252 -5.71 -8.66 -11.07
N SER A 253 -5.31 -9.51 -12.03
CA SER A 253 -5.53 -10.96 -11.94
C SER A 253 -4.76 -11.72 -13.01
N GLY A 254 -4.35 -12.94 -12.67
CA GLY A 254 -3.67 -13.85 -13.59
C GLY A 254 -2.24 -13.42 -13.90
N LEU A 255 -1.87 -13.40 -15.18
CA LEU A 255 -0.52 -12.98 -15.57
C LEU A 255 -0.50 -11.46 -15.76
N ILE A 256 0.25 -10.77 -14.89
CA ILE A 256 0.49 -9.34 -14.98
C ILE A 256 1.58 -9.03 -16.02
N GLU A 257 1.53 -7.82 -16.57
CA GLU A 257 2.57 -7.24 -17.42
C GLU A 257 2.96 -5.90 -16.79
N VAL A 258 4.26 -5.67 -16.61
CA VAL A 258 4.80 -4.46 -15.97
C VAL A 258 5.50 -3.54 -16.98
N ASP A 259 5.76 -2.28 -16.60
CA ASP A 259 6.53 -1.35 -17.41
C ASP A 259 8.05 -1.37 -17.11
N GLU A 260 8.82 -0.42 -17.66
CA GLU A 260 10.29 -0.38 -17.45
C GLU A 260 10.70 0.01 -16.02
N LEU A 261 9.71 0.33 -15.16
CA LEU A 261 9.84 0.75 -13.77
C LEU A 261 8.95 -0.11 -12.85
N GLY A 262 8.66 -1.37 -13.22
CA GLY A 262 7.96 -2.36 -12.38
C GLY A 262 6.45 -2.21 -12.23
N ARG A 263 5.87 -1.07 -12.59
CA ARG A 263 4.41 -0.87 -12.42
C ARG A 263 3.55 -1.76 -13.32
N VAL A 264 2.57 -2.45 -12.74
CA VAL A 264 1.52 -3.23 -13.42
C VAL A 264 0.69 -2.40 -14.42
N LEU A 265 0.55 -2.93 -15.62
CA LEU A 265 -0.17 -2.29 -16.72
C LEU A 265 -1.63 -2.76 -16.84
N ASN A 266 -2.51 -1.82 -17.18
CA ASN A 266 -3.93 -2.03 -17.55
C ASN A 266 -4.87 -2.56 -16.46
N HIS A 267 -4.48 -2.54 -15.18
CA HIS A 267 -5.31 -3.03 -14.07
C HIS A 267 -5.81 -1.95 -13.10
N GLY A 268 -5.41 -0.68 -13.28
CA GLY A 268 -5.72 0.38 -12.31
C GLY A 268 -4.48 0.71 -11.50
N GLY A 269 -4.65 1.03 -10.21
CA GLY A 269 -3.52 1.28 -9.30
C GLY A 269 -2.89 2.66 -9.38
N TYR A 270 -1.87 2.85 -8.55
CA TYR A 270 -0.95 3.99 -8.52
C TYR A 270 -1.64 5.35 -8.36
N GLN A 271 -2.76 5.35 -7.63
CA GLN A 271 -3.41 6.55 -7.14
C GLN A 271 -3.00 6.77 -5.68
N ILE A 272 -3.33 7.92 -5.12
CA ILE A 272 -3.09 8.17 -3.70
C ILE A 272 -4.02 7.22 -2.93
N PRO A 273 -3.49 6.32 -2.07
CA PRO A 273 -4.30 5.43 -1.26
C PRO A 273 -5.31 6.21 -0.39
N PRO A 274 -6.50 5.63 -0.12
CA PRO A 274 -7.52 6.27 0.69
C PRO A 274 -7.10 6.37 2.17
N ASP A 275 -7.63 7.40 2.82
CA ASP A 275 -7.61 7.62 4.27
C ASP A 275 -9.06 7.99 4.63
N ASN A 276 -9.85 6.96 4.93
CA ASN A 276 -11.30 7.08 5.04
C ASN A 276 -11.72 7.77 6.33
N ASP A 277 -10.95 7.65 7.41
CA ASP A 277 -11.20 8.31 8.69
C ASP A 277 -10.54 9.70 8.83
N ASN A 278 -9.69 10.07 7.86
CA ASN A 278 -8.93 11.33 7.76
C ASN A 278 -7.91 11.55 8.88
N ASN A 279 -7.25 10.49 9.34
CA ASN A 279 -6.26 10.55 10.41
C ASN A 279 -4.80 10.65 9.92
N THR A 280 -4.58 10.74 8.61
CA THR A 280 -3.30 10.83 7.89
C THR A 280 -2.49 9.54 7.76
N ILE A 281 -3.03 8.42 8.23
CA ILE A 281 -2.54 7.08 7.93
C ILE A 281 -3.47 6.52 6.85
N SER A 282 -2.90 5.88 5.82
CA SER A 282 -3.69 5.28 4.76
C SER A 282 -4.33 3.98 5.25
N ASP A 283 -5.52 3.64 4.75
CA ASP A 283 -6.34 2.54 5.26
C ASP A 283 -5.57 1.19 5.29
N TYR A 284 -4.76 0.89 4.28
CA TYR A 284 -3.94 -0.34 4.19
C TYR A 284 -2.84 -0.48 5.28
N LYS A 285 -2.68 0.52 6.15
CA LYS A 285 -1.74 0.50 7.29
C LYS A 285 -2.47 0.57 8.63
N GLU A 286 -3.79 0.43 8.63
CA GLU A 286 -4.65 0.74 9.77
C GLU A 286 -5.48 -0.43 10.25
N VAL A 287 -4.89 -1.25 11.13
CA VAL A 287 -5.49 -2.50 11.64
C VAL A 287 -7.02 -2.42 11.77
N GLY A 288 -7.70 -3.02 10.81
CA GLY A 288 -9.14 -3.05 10.74
C GLY A 288 -9.74 -4.20 11.54
N GLN A 289 -11.03 -4.08 11.83
CA GLN A 289 -11.81 -5.22 12.27
C GLN A 289 -13.23 -5.08 11.75
N GLN A 290 -13.79 -6.21 11.30
CA GLN A 290 -15.21 -6.29 10.98
C GLN A 290 -16.08 -5.92 12.19
N PHE A 291 -17.05 -5.04 11.99
CA PHE A 291 -18.12 -4.80 12.97
C PHE A 291 -19.44 -5.43 12.52
N VAL A 292 -20.37 -5.58 13.46
CA VAL A 292 -21.71 -6.13 13.19
C VAL A 292 -22.80 -5.13 13.54
N LEU A 293 -23.96 -5.24 12.89
CA LEU A 293 -25.18 -4.56 13.31
C LEU A 293 -25.69 -5.17 14.63
N GLU A 294 -25.63 -4.40 15.72
CA GLU A 294 -26.19 -4.80 17.02
C GLU A 294 -27.70 -4.58 17.08
N SER A 295 -28.19 -3.56 16.37
CA SER A 295 -29.62 -3.31 16.18
C SER A 295 -29.95 -3.03 14.73
N SER A 296 -30.84 -3.82 14.16
CA SER A 296 -31.44 -3.58 12.85
C SER A 296 -32.67 -2.67 12.95
N LEU A 297 -33.03 -2.04 11.83
CA LEU A 297 -34.28 -1.32 11.70
C LEU A 297 -35.46 -2.29 11.73
N GLU A 298 -36.44 -1.97 12.57
CA GLU A 298 -37.70 -2.68 12.66
C GLU A 298 -38.82 -1.89 11.96
N PRO A 299 -39.89 -2.54 11.48
CA PRO A 299 -41.06 -1.86 10.95
C PRO A 299 -41.60 -0.84 11.95
N THR A 300 -41.71 0.43 11.53
CA THR A 300 -42.15 1.50 12.41
C THR A 300 -43.62 1.83 12.14
N THR A 301 -44.46 1.66 13.17
CA THR A 301 -45.90 1.95 13.11
C THR A 301 -46.19 3.41 13.49
N LEU A 302 -46.91 4.12 12.63
CA LEU A 302 -47.22 5.54 12.78
C LEU A 302 -48.67 5.73 13.29
N PHE A 303 -48.85 6.34 14.46
CA PHE A 303 -50.18 6.67 14.99
C PHE A 303 -50.63 8.10 14.63
N SER A 304 -49.74 9.09 14.80
CA SER A 304 -49.85 10.49 14.33
C SER A 304 -48.68 11.29 14.91
N SER A 305 -47.44 10.96 14.56
CA SER A 305 -46.29 11.73 15.03
C SER A 305 -45.86 12.75 13.98
N ILE A 306 -45.55 13.97 14.43
CA ILE A 306 -44.92 15.00 13.61
C ILE A 306 -43.49 14.55 13.22
N GLN A 307 -42.91 13.58 13.95
CA GLN A 307 -41.53 13.13 13.83
C GLN A 307 -41.36 11.61 14.01
N ILE A 308 -40.44 11.00 13.26
CA ILE A 308 -40.00 9.60 13.39
C ILE A 308 -38.49 9.59 13.56
N ILE A 309 -37.97 8.70 14.41
CA ILE A 309 -36.53 8.44 14.54
C ILE A 309 -36.30 7.01 14.11
N LEU A 310 -35.49 6.83 13.07
CA LEU A 310 -34.92 5.54 12.69
C LEU A 310 -33.50 5.50 13.25
N SER A 311 -33.10 4.40 13.87
CA SER A 311 -31.78 4.27 14.46
C SER A 311 -31.23 2.86 14.30
N VAL A 312 -29.94 2.76 14.01
CA VAL A 312 -29.16 1.53 14.08
C VAL A 312 -28.02 1.70 15.07
N SER A 313 -27.43 0.59 15.49
CA SER A 313 -26.22 0.56 16.30
C SER A 313 -25.33 -0.56 15.78
N VAL A 314 -24.03 -0.33 15.84
CA VAL A 314 -23.00 -1.29 15.44
C VAL A 314 -22.03 -1.48 16.59
N SER A 315 -21.31 -2.60 16.58
CA SER A 315 -20.37 -2.94 17.65
C SER A 315 -19.19 -1.95 17.79
N ALA A 316 -18.90 -1.17 16.75
CA ALA A 316 -17.85 -0.14 16.73
C ALA A 316 -18.32 1.14 16.02
N GLU A 317 -19.01 2.04 16.74
CA GLU A 317 -19.58 3.26 16.14
C GLU A 317 -18.54 4.31 15.71
N SER A 318 -17.33 4.29 16.27
CA SER A 318 -16.29 5.29 15.97
C SER A 318 -15.68 5.13 14.57
N ILE A 319 -15.76 3.94 13.99
CA ILE A 319 -15.16 3.56 12.70
C ILE A 319 -16.24 3.28 11.65
N ALA A 320 -17.48 3.72 11.91
CA ALA A 320 -18.63 3.47 11.04
C ALA A 320 -19.06 4.77 10.36
N SER A 321 -19.20 4.73 9.03
CA SER A 321 -19.88 5.79 8.28
C SER A 321 -21.29 5.37 7.89
N TYR A 322 -22.20 6.34 7.85
CA TYR A 322 -23.61 6.09 7.58
C TYR A 322 -24.06 6.85 6.34
N GLN A 323 -24.88 6.21 5.50
CA GLN A 323 -25.60 6.87 4.43
C GLN A 323 -27.04 6.38 4.38
N TRP A 324 -27.98 7.27 4.73
CA TRP A 324 -29.40 6.99 4.63
C TRP A 324 -29.90 7.09 3.19
N GLN A 325 -30.78 6.16 2.80
CA GLN A 325 -31.38 6.07 1.48
C GLN A 325 -32.89 5.84 1.57
N ILE A 326 -33.62 6.36 0.58
CA ILE A 326 -35.06 6.19 0.42
C ILE A 326 -35.36 5.45 -0.88
N ASN A 327 -36.33 4.54 -0.86
CA ASN A 327 -36.80 3.88 -2.06
C ASN A 327 -37.83 4.77 -2.79
N ASN A 328 -37.50 5.17 -4.02
CA ASN A 328 -38.38 5.89 -4.95
C ASN A 328 -38.97 4.98 -6.05
N GLY A 329 -38.60 3.70 -6.05
CA GLY A 329 -39.11 2.67 -6.95
C GLY A 329 -40.33 1.94 -6.40
N SER A 330 -40.59 0.74 -6.93
CA SER A 330 -41.57 -0.19 -6.37
C SER A 330 -40.90 -1.23 -5.48
N GLU A 331 -41.69 -1.96 -4.70
CA GLU A 331 -41.20 -3.09 -3.88
C GLU A 331 -40.47 -4.15 -4.73
N GLU A 332 -40.99 -4.49 -5.92
CA GLU A 332 -40.35 -5.44 -6.84
C GLU A 332 -39.10 -4.89 -7.55
N PHE A 333 -38.97 -3.57 -7.67
CA PHE A 333 -37.89 -2.89 -8.40
C PHE A 333 -37.48 -1.64 -7.65
N PRO A 334 -36.76 -1.79 -6.53
CA PRO A 334 -36.41 -0.67 -5.69
C PRO A 334 -35.42 0.25 -6.41
N VAL A 335 -35.62 1.55 -6.26
CA VAL A 335 -34.72 2.61 -6.74
C VAL A 335 -34.29 3.40 -5.52
N TRP A 336 -33.12 3.06 -5.00
CA TRP A 336 -32.57 3.68 -3.80
C TRP A 336 -31.83 4.97 -4.13
N GLU A 337 -32.19 6.05 -3.44
CA GLU A 337 -31.56 7.35 -3.58
C GLU A 337 -31.05 7.86 -2.23
N ASN A 338 -29.88 8.50 -2.22
CA ASN A 338 -29.31 9.12 -1.02
C ASN A 338 -30.23 10.22 -0.50
N ILE A 339 -30.53 10.19 0.79
CA ILE A 339 -31.28 11.25 1.46
C ILE A 339 -30.30 12.38 1.77
N SER A 340 -30.59 13.59 1.27
CA SER A 340 -29.85 14.79 1.64
C SER A 340 -30.49 15.47 2.84
N GLU A 341 -29.66 16.08 3.68
CA GLU A 341 -30.08 16.86 4.85
C GLU A 341 -30.99 18.04 4.43
N ASP A 342 -32.18 18.13 5.02
CA ASP A 342 -33.14 19.22 4.76
C ASP A 342 -34.12 19.44 5.94
N ASN A 343 -35.21 20.19 5.74
CA ASN A 343 -36.22 20.42 6.79
C ASN A 343 -37.03 19.17 7.17
N SER A 344 -37.00 18.14 6.32
CA SER A 344 -37.71 16.87 6.46
C SER A 344 -36.80 15.79 7.03
N TYR A 345 -35.52 15.79 6.70
CA TYR A 345 -34.55 14.78 7.10
C TYR A 345 -33.37 15.41 7.82
N MET A 346 -33.12 14.96 9.05
CA MET A 346 -31.93 15.33 9.81
C MET A 346 -31.13 14.13 10.27
N GLY A 347 -29.80 14.22 10.20
CA GLY A 347 -28.88 13.15 10.59
C GLY A 347 -28.63 12.12 9.48
N THR A 348 -28.71 12.52 8.20
CA THR A 348 -28.64 11.60 7.05
C THR A 348 -27.30 10.87 6.88
N LEU A 349 -26.27 11.32 7.60
CA LEU A 349 -24.94 10.69 7.66
C LEU A 349 -24.58 10.20 9.07
N THR A 350 -25.58 9.95 9.92
CA THR A 350 -25.38 9.47 11.30
C THR A 350 -26.12 8.16 11.54
N ASN A 351 -25.86 7.51 12.67
CA ASN A 351 -26.57 6.30 13.10
C ASN A 351 -28.08 6.53 13.36
N GLN A 352 -28.56 7.79 13.35
CA GLN A 352 -29.96 8.15 13.54
C GLN A 352 -30.48 9.08 12.45
N LEU A 353 -31.60 8.71 11.82
CA LEU A 353 -32.35 9.58 10.91
C LEU A 353 -33.60 10.09 11.59
N LEU A 354 -33.69 11.41 11.76
CA LEU A 354 -34.89 12.10 12.20
C LEU A 354 -35.69 12.59 10.99
N ILE A 355 -36.90 12.06 10.86
CA ILE A 355 -37.84 12.40 9.79
C ILE A 355 -38.94 13.30 10.35
N SER A 356 -39.01 14.54 9.90
CA SER A 356 -40.03 15.53 10.26
C SER A 356 -41.14 15.61 9.19
N GLN A 357 -42.39 15.84 9.61
CA GLN A 357 -43.59 15.92 8.76
C GLN A 357 -43.97 14.60 8.05
N ALA A 358 -43.88 13.47 8.75
CA ALA A 358 -44.11 12.14 8.17
C ALA A 358 -45.51 11.92 7.57
N SER A 359 -46.53 12.67 8.02
CA SER A 359 -47.96 12.45 7.73
C SER A 359 -48.45 12.81 6.32
N LYS A 360 -47.59 13.21 5.37
CA LYS A 360 -48.07 13.61 4.03
C LYS A 360 -47.25 13.12 2.83
N PHE A 361 -46.09 12.49 3.05
CA PHE A 361 -45.16 12.16 1.96
C PHE A 361 -44.47 10.78 2.07
N ILE A 362 -44.74 10.02 3.14
CA ILE A 362 -43.90 8.88 3.55
C ILE A 362 -44.69 7.56 3.67
N GLU A 363 -46.00 7.58 3.45
CA GLU A 363 -46.83 6.37 3.45
C GLU A 363 -46.28 5.31 2.49
N ASN A 364 -46.04 4.10 3.01
CA ASN A 364 -45.52 2.94 2.28
C ASN A 364 -44.16 3.19 1.61
N ARG A 365 -43.32 4.06 2.18
CA ARG A 365 -41.93 4.21 1.73
C ARG A 365 -41.01 3.32 2.54
N GLU A 366 -40.03 2.76 1.84
CA GLU A 366 -38.94 2.01 2.42
C GLU A 366 -37.72 2.92 2.59
N PHE A 367 -37.06 2.74 3.72
CA PHE A 367 -35.83 3.40 4.09
C PHE A 367 -34.78 2.34 4.31
N ARG A 368 -33.53 2.65 3.98
CA ARG A 368 -32.38 1.85 4.40
C ARG A 368 -31.25 2.74 4.83
N VAL A 369 -30.36 2.18 5.65
CA VAL A 369 -29.07 2.76 5.97
C VAL A 369 -27.99 1.83 5.46
N LEU A 370 -27.00 2.39 4.77
CA LEU A 370 -25.73 1.74 4.48
C LEU A 370 -24.77 2.13 5.59
N VAL A 371 -24.12 1.14 6.17
CA VAL A 371 -23.08 1.34 7.19
C VAL A 371 -21.78 0.75 6.65
N ASN A 372 -20.80 1.61 6.35
CA ASN A 372 -19.49 1.17 5.86
C ASN A 372 -18.48 1.23 7.00
N ASN A 373 -17.51 0.33 6.96
CA ASN A 373 -16.35 0.37 7.82
C ASN A 373 -15.33 1.36 7.26
N LEU A 374 -14.81 2.22 8.12
CA LEU A 374 -13.82 3.24 7.77
C LEU A 374 -12.39 2.74 7.89
N LEU A 375 -12.15 1.65 8.63
CA LEU A 375 -10.83 1.04 8.76
C LEU A 375 -10.73 -0.23 7.90
N PHE A 376 -11.62 -1.20 8.11
CA PHE A 376 -11.58 -2.47 7.35
C PHE A 376 -12.33 -2.36 6.01
N VAL A 377 -11.67 -1.93 4.93
CA VAL A 377 -12.31 -1.62 3.64
C VAL A 377 -12.90 -2.86 2.96
N CYS A 378 -12.31 -4.04 3.17
CA CYS A 378 -12.81 -5.32 2.65
C CYS A 378 -14.22 -5.69 3.14
N GLN A 379 -14.73 -5.08 4.21
CA GLN A 379 -16.07 -5.39 4.71
C GLN A 379 -17.13 -4.78 3.80
N GLU A 380 -17.95 -5.65 3.19
CA GLU A 380 -19.16 -5.20 2.49
C GLU A 380 -20.05 -4.33 3.41
N ALA A 381 -20.57 -3.25 2.84
CA ALA A 381 -21.47 -2.34 3.53
C ALA A 381 -22.64 -3.09 4.18
N LEU A 382 -22.81 -2.93 5.49
CA LEU A 382 -23.95 -3.49 6.20
C LEU A 382 -25.21 -2.70 5.84
N ILE A 383 -26.25 -3.40 5.40
CA ILE A 383 -27.51 -2.79 5.00
C ILE A 383 -28.60 -3.16 6.01
N SER A 384 -29.28 -2.15 6.56
CA SER A 384 -30.51 -2.34 7.32
C SER A 384 -31.65 -1.56 6.68
N SER A 385 -32.77 -2.24 6.39
CA SER A 385 -33.93 -1.66 5.70
C SER A 385 -35.18 -1.78 6.56
N THR A 386 -36.08 -0.81 6.46
CA THR A 386 -37.40 -0.82 7.09
C THR A 386 -38.43 -0.11 6.23
N GLN A 387 -39.69 -0.42 6.50
CA GLN A 387 -40.85 0.28 5.94
C GLN A 387 -41.57 1.04 7.04
N ILE A 388 -42.09 2.21 6.67
CA ILE A 388 -42.97 2.97 7.55
C ILE A 388 -44.41 2.55 7.23
N ILE A 389 -45.06 1.94 8.21
CA ILE A 389 -46.42 1.44 8.12
C ILE A 389 -47.36 2.32 8.93
N GLU A 390 -48.53 2.62 8.36
CA GLU A 390 -49.60 3.28 9.08
C GLU A 390 -50.13 2.31 10.15
N ALA A 391 -50.21 2.76 11.40
CA ALA A 391 -50.74 1.94 12.48
C ALA A 391 -52.27 1.93 12.41
N ASP A 392 -52.89 0.77 12.57
CA ASP A 392 -54.34 0.70 12.77
C ASP A 392 -54.75 1.48 14.02
N LEU A 393 -55.88 2.19 13.94
CA LEU A 393 -56.50 2.88 15.07
C LEU A 393 -56.79 1.91 16.23
N ILE A 394 -56.15 2.10 17.40
CA ILE A 394 -56.38 1.27 18.59
C ILE A 394 -57.36 1.98 19.51
N ILE A 395 -58.55 1.39 19.66
CA ILE A 395 -59.62 1.93 20.50
C ILE A 395 -59.74 1.08 21.77
N SER A 396 -59.39 1.63 22.93
CA SER A 396 -59.57 0.95 24.21
C SER A 396 -61.05 0.64 24.44
N ASN A 397 -61.41 -0.60 24.75
CA ASN A 397 -62.81 -0.99 24.96
C ASN A 397 -63.29 -0.78 26.41
N ALA A 398 -62.44 -0.29 27.30
CA ALA A 398 -62.79 0.04 28.68
C ALA A 398 -61.83 1.08 29.28
N PHE A 399 -62.31 1.83 30.27
CA PHE A 399 -61.50 2.71 31.11
C PHE A 399 -62.15 2.86 32.50
N SER A 400 -61.36 3.30 33.49
CA SER A 400 -61.75 3.38 34.90
C SER A 400 -61.52 4.78 35.48
N PRO A 401 -62.49 5.71 35.31
CA PRO A 401 -62.38 7.07 35.85
C PRO A 401 -62.61 7.09 37.37
N ASP A 402 -61.59 6.72 38.14
CA ASP A 402 -61.59 6.66 39.62
C ASP A 402 -60.55 7.60 40.30
N GLY A 403 -59.71 8.26 39.50
CA GLY A 403 -58.78 9.30 39.92
C GLY A 403 -57.44 8.77 40.44
N ASP A 404 -57.10 7.50 40.17
CA ASP A 404 -55.83 6.91 40.56
C ASP A 404 -54.67 7.24 39.59
N GLY A 405 -54.96 7.94 38.49
CA GLY A 405 -54.02 8.32 37.45
C GLY A 405 -53.83 7.27 36.36
N ILE A 406 -54.50 6.12 36.43
CA ILE A 406 -54.36 4.99 35.50
C ILE A 406 -55.69 4.73 34.80
N ASN A 407 -55.72 4.84 33.46
CA ASN A 407 -56.92 4.64 32.64
C ASN A 407 -58.12 5.51 33.10
N ASP A 408 -57.86 6.71 33.60
CA ASP A 408 -58.89 7.65 34.07
C ASP A 408 -59.71 8.27 32.93
N THR A 409 -59.12 8.31 31.74
CA THR A 409 -59.75 8.78 30.51
C THR A 409 -59.85 7.63 29.51
N TRP A 410 -60.79 7.75 28.58
CA TRP A 410 -60.84 6.84 27.44
C TRP A 410 -59.71 7.19 26.47
N GLU A 411 -58.89 6.19 26.15
CA GLU A 411 -57.75 6.37 25.24
C GLU A 411 -58.07 5.72 23.89
N ILE A 412 -57.91 6.52 22.85
CA ILE A 412 -57.93 6.12 21.45
C ILE A 412 -56.58 6.51 20.84
N GLN A 413 -55.76 5.51 20.52
CA GLN A 413 -54.44 5.71 19.95
C GLN A 413 -54.54 5.77 18.42
N GLY A 414 -53.95 6.80 17.81
CA GLY A 414 -53.98 7.04 16.36
C GLY A 414 -55.15 7.86 15.85
N LEU A 415 -55.92 8.52 16.72
CA LEU A 415 -57.03 9.38 16.29
C LEU A 415 -56.54 10.82 16.08
N ASP A 416 -56.12 11.18 14.87
CA ASP A 416 -55.63 12.53 14.55
C ASP A 416 -56.76 13.51 14.19
N SER A 417 -56.87 14.60 14.95
CA SER A 417 -57.82 15.70 14.71
C SER A 417 -57.66 16.36 13.33
N ASN A 418 -56.50 16.25 12.68
CA ASN A 418 -56.25 16.76 11.32
C ASN A 418 -56.91 15.93 10.22
N GLU A 419 -57.29 14.68 10.48
CA GLU A 419 -57.94 13.81 9.49
C GLU A 419 -59.42 14.15 9.25
N GLY A 420 -60.00 15.03 10.09
CA GLY A 420 -61.41 15.42 9.99
C GLY A 420 -62.34 14.28 10.34
N TYR A 421 -62.72 14.19 11.62
CA TYR A 421 -63.69 13.21 12.11
C TYR A 421 -64.69 13.80 13.10
N THR A 422 -65.75 13.06 13.35
CA THR A 422 -66.71 13.30 14.43
C THR A 422 -66.82 12.05 15.30
N LEU A 423 -66.31 12.12 16.53
CA LEU A 423 -66.48 11.09 17.55
C LEU A 423 -67.78 11.34 18.29
N THR A 424 -68.66 10.33 18.29
CA THR A 424 -69.97 10.37 18.92
C THR A 424 -70.16 9.16 19.83
N VAL A 425 -70.55 9.37 21.09
CA VAL A 425 -70.80 8.30 22.05
C VAL A 425 -72.26 8.32 22.50
N PHE A 426 -72.87 7.14 22.57
CA PHE A 426 -74.26 6.89 22.92
C PHE A 426 -74.37 5.95 24.12
N ASN A 427 -75.43 6.14 24.91
CA ASN A 427 -75.83 5.13 25.88
C ASN A 427 -76.62 3.99 25.22
N ARG A 428 -76.94 2.94 25.99
CA ARG A 428 -77.69 1.76 25.54
C ARG A 428 -79.08 2.04 24.94
N TRP A 429 -79.62 3.24 25.17
CA TRP A 429 -80.92 3.68 24.63
C TRP A 429 -80.77 4.60 23.42
N GLN A 430 -79.58 4.63 22.79
CA GLN A 430 -79.23 5.47 21.64
C GLN A 430 -79.28 6.98 21.92
N ASN A 431 -79.29 7.40 23.19
CA ASN A 431 -79.16 8.82 23.49
C ASN A 431 -77.69 9.22 23.41
N LEU A 432 -77.43 10.33 22.74
CA LEU A 432 -76.12 10.97 22.70
C LEU A 432 -75.67 11.32 24.12
N VAL A 433 -74.43 10.97 24.47
CA VAL A 433 -73.83 11.32 25.77
C VAL A 433 -72.53 12.11 25.64
N TYR A 434 -71.80 11.97 24.53
CA TYR A 434 -70.58 12.73 24.25
C TYR A 434 -70.40 12.92 22.75
N LYS A 435 -69.86 14.07 22.33
CA LYS A 435 -69.57 14.38 20.92
C LYS A 435 -68.39 15.35 20.82
N THR A 436 -67.42 15.07 19.96
CA THR A 436 -66.31 15.98 19.66
C THR A 436 -65.81 15.78 18.23
N THR A 437 -65.07 16.75 17.71
CA THR A 437 -64.29 16.68 16.46
C THR A 437 -62.79 16.86 16.71
N GLN A 438 -62.39 17.05 17.97
CA GLN A 438 -61.01 17.23 18.43
C GLN A 438 -60.88 16.48 19.75
N TYR A 439 -60.66 15.18 19.66
CA TYR A 439 -60.55 14.30 20.82
C TYR A 439 -59.09 14.23 21.26
N GLU A 440 -58.82 14.65 22.50
CA GLU A 440 -57.47 14.73 23.05
C GLU A 440 -57.23 13.66 24.13
N ASN A 441 -57.91 12.52 24.04
CA ASN A 441 -57.88 11.43 25.04
C ASN A 441 -58.20 11.90 26.47
N ASP A 442 -59.12 12.87 26.59
CA ASP A 442 -59.41 13.61 27.82
C ASP A 442 -60.77 13.25 28.45
N TRP A 443 -61.54 12.35 27.83
CA TRP A 443 -62.89 12.05 28.29
C TRP A 443 -62.92 11.10 29.49
N THR A 444 -63.34 11.63 30.63
CA THR A 444 -63.48 10.93 31.92
C THR A 444 -64.88 10.30 32.12
N GLY A 445 -65.62 10.08 31.03
CA GLY A 445 -66.96 9.48 31.09
C GLY A 445 -68.03 10.43 31.60
N ASN A 446 -67.92 11.73 31.30
CA ASN A 446 -68.95 12.73 31.64
C ASN A 446 -69.88 12.98 30.45
N SER A 447 -71.16 13.22 30.71
CA SER A 447 -72.14 13.56 29.68
C SER A 447 -72.08 15.04 29.32
N ILE A 448 -72.28 15.36 28.03
CA ILE A 448 -72.51 16.73 27.55
C ILE A 448 -73.88 17.30 27.98
N TYR A 449 -74.78 16.45 28.48
CA TYR A 449 -76.09 16.87 29.01
C TYR A 449 -76.04 16.88 30.53
N SER A 450 -76.35 18.03 31.15
CA SER A 450 -76.65 18.09 32.57
C SER A 450 -78.05 17.52 32.83
N SER A 451 -78.13 16.50 33.69
CA SER A 451 -79.43 15.96 34.13
C SER A 451 -80.13 16.99 35.02
N LEU A 452 -81.44 17.21 34.80
CA LEU A 452 -82.29 18.05 35.67
C LEU A 452 -82.37 17.54 37.13
N PHE A 453 -81.86 16.34 37.42
CA PHE A 453 -81.96 15.66 38.72
C PHE A 453 -80.62 15.21 39.32
N SER A 454 -79.48 15.52 38.70
CA SER A 454 -78.14 15.19 39.22
C SER A 454 -77.18 16.35 38.98
N PHE A 455 -76.51 16.80 40.05
CA PHE A 455 -75.43 17.80 39.98
C PHE A 455 -74.13 17.23 39.38
N ASP A 456 -74.07 15.91 39.17
CA ASP A 456 -72.91 15.24 38.59
C ASP A 456 -73.21 14.84 37.14
N SER A 457 -72.36 15.29 36.21
CA SER A 457 -72.40 14.94 34.79
C SER A 457 -71.82 13.55 34.51
N LYS A 458 -71.31 12.85 35.53
CA LYS A 458 -70.76 11.49 35.40
C LYS A 458 -71.78 10.50 34.85
N LEU A 459 -71.38 9.81 33.81
CA LEU A 459 -72.12 8.67 33.28
C LEU A 459 -72.02 7.47 34.23
N PRO A 460 -73.12 6.73 34.45
CA PRO A 460 -73.11 5.49 35.21
C PRO A 460 -72.12 4.46 34.66
N GLU A 461 -71.72 3.52 35.52
CA GLU A 461 -71.01 2.32 35.06
C GLU A 461 -71.86 1.55 34.03
N GLY A 462 -71.21 1.12 32.95
CA GLY A 462 -71.86 0.34 31.92
C GLY A 462 -71.22 0.48 30.55
N THR A 463 -71.79 -0.27 29.60
CA THR A 463 -71.40 -0.24 28.19
C THR A 463 -72.06 0.94 27.47
N TYR A 464 -71.22 1.70 26.78
CA TYR A 464 -71.57 2.77 25.85
C TYR A 464 -71.13 2.38 24.45
N PHE A 465 -71.77 2.93 23.43
CA PHE A 465 -71.47 2.66 22.03
C PHE A 465 -70.93 3.92 21.38
N TYR A 466 -69.95 3.80 20.50
CA TYR A 466 -69.37 4.96 19.83
C TYR A 466 -69.39 4.78 18.31
N TRP A 467 -69.44 5.91 17.61
CA TRP A 467 -69.20 6.07 16.18
C TRP A 467 -68.09 7.10 15.96
N ILE A 468 -67.12 6.76 15.11
CA ILE A 468 -66.16 7.68 14.54
C ILE A 468 -66.53 7.81 13.08
N GLU A 469 -67.11 8.95 12.71
CA GLU A 469 -67.51 9.27 11.34
C GLU A 469 -66.48 10.20 10.74
N TRP A 470 -65.92 9.82 9.60
CA TRP A 470 -64.87 10.58 8.91
C TRP A 470 -65.47 11.55 7.89
N GLU A 471 -64.87 12.74 7.75
CA GLU A 471 -65.33 13.76 6.79
C GLU A 471 -65.10 13.34 5.33
N ASP A 472 -64.12 12.47 5.07
CA ASP A 472 -63.77 11.92 3.75
C ASP A 472 -64.69 10.80 3.26
N LEU A 473 -65.75 10.47 4.03
CA LEU A 473 -66.74 9.44 3.74
C LEU A 473 -66.21 7.99 3.78
N ARG A 474 -65.02 7.72 4.37
CA ARG A 474 -64.60 6.34 4.64
C ARG A 474 -65.55 5.66 5.66
N PRO A 475 -65.68 4.32 5.67
CA PRO A 475 -66.63 3.64 6.53
C PRO A 475 -66.48 4.03 8.01
N PRO A 476 -67.58 4.32 8.73
CA PRO A 476 -67.49 4.74 10.12
C PRO A 476 -67.01 3.58 11.00
N ILE A 477 -66.13 3.90 11.95
CA ILE A 477 -65.66 2.93 12.94
C ILE A 477 -66.66 2.91 14.09
N THR A 478 -67.15 1.73 14.44
CA THR A 478 -68.16 1.58 15.49
C THR A 478 -67.75 0.50 16.48
N GLY A 479 -68.12 0.68 17.75
CA GLY A 479 -67.79 -0.29 18.78
C GLY A 479 -68.44 0.06 20.10
N TYR A 480 -67.86 -0.46 21.18
CA TYR A 480 -68.30 -0.18 22.53
C TYR A 480 -67.14 0.18 23.43
N VAL A 481 -67.43 1.00 24.45
CA VAL A 481 -66.53 1.30 25.55
C VAL A 481 -67.26 1.05 26.87
N TYR A 482 -66.62 0.33 27.79
CA TYR A 482 -67.16 0.06 29.11
C TYR A 482 -66.54 1.02 30.13
N ILE A 483 -67.38 1.81 30.78
CA ILE A 483 -66.97 2.66 31.91
C ILE A 483 -67.07 1.83 33.17
N ARG A 484 -65.97 1.61 33.87
CA ARG A 484 -65.95 0.97 35.19
C ARG A 484 -65.69 2.01 36.25
N ARG A 485 -66.62 2.23 37.18
CA ARG A 485 -66.38 3.17 38.29
C ARG A 485 -66.14 2.36 39.55
N ARG A 486 -64.96 2.51 40.16
CA ARG A 486 -64.76 2.04 41.53
C ARG A 486 -65.32 3.12 42.45
N ASP A 487 -66.29 2.74 43.27
CA ASP A 487 -66.65 3.53 44.42
C ASP A 487 -65.49 3.41 45.42
N ASN A 488 -64.86 4.53 45.77
CA ASN A 488 -63.93 4.60 46.90
C ASN A 488 -64.64 4.33 48.23
#